data_AF-A0A1G3PNZ6-F1
#
_entry.id   AF-A0A1G3PNZ6-F1
#
_cell.length_a   1.000
_cell.length_b   1.000
_cell.length_c   1.000
_cell.angle_alpha   90.00
_cell.angle_beta   90.00
_cell.angle_gamma   90.00
#
_symmetry.space_group_name_H-M   'P 1'
#
loop_
_entity.id
_entity.type
_entity.pdbx_description
1 polymer ?
#
loop_
_entity_poly.entity_id
_entity_poly.type
_entity_poly.pdbx_seq_one_letter_code
_entity_poly.pdbx_strand_id
1 'polypeptide(L)' 'MSRKCDLCGKGPVTGNSVSHSHKKTRTRWVPNLRSINAIIDGKEKKIKICMDCLSAGKVAISYHRKKKA' A
#
# COMPACT_ATOMS: atom_id res chain seq x y z
N MET A 1 13.88 5.56 -0.18
CA MET A 1 12.87 4.58 0.29
C MET A 1 11.82 4.34 -0.80
N SER A 2 11.71 3.12 -1.31
CA SER A 2 10.75 2.76 -2.37
C SER A 2 9.32 2.79 -1.83
N ARG A 3 8.42 3.53 -2.50
CA ARG A 3 6.96 3.47 -2.24
C ARG A 3 6.40 2.25 -2.96
N LYS A 4 6.80 1.05 -2.53
CA LYS A 4 6.30 -0.22 -3.06
C LYS A 4 5.53 -0.98 -1.97
N CYS A 5 4.56 -1.76 -2.40
CA CYS A 5 3.91 -2.73 -1.52
C CYS A 5 4.81 -3.96 -1.38
N ASP A 6 5.02 -4.42 -0.16
CA ASP A 6 5.90 -5.56 0.13
C ASP A 6 5.28 -6.91 -0.28
N LEU A 7 3.95 -6.97 -0.51
CA LEU A 7 3.24 -8.19 -0.91
C LEU A 7 3.09 -8.33 -2.43
N CYS A 8 2.46 -7.33 -3.07
CA CYS A 8 2.16 -7.39 -4.49
C CYS A 8 3.17 -6.66 -5.37
N GLY A 9 4.18 -6.01 -4.77
CA GLY A 9 5.19 -5.26 -5.52
C GLY A 9 4.69 -3.99 -6.19
N LYS A 10 3.40 -3.64 -6.07
CA LYS A 10 2.81 -2.43 -6.66
C LYS A 10 3.65 -1.21 -6.31
N GLY A 11 4.14 -0.53 -7.33
CA GLY A 11 5.00 0.64 -7.23
C GLY A 11 4.38 1.88 -7.86
N PRO A 12 5.09 3.01 -7.79
CA PRO A 12 4.66 4.23 -8.46
C PRO A 12 4.69 4.06 -9.97
N VAL A 13 3.62 4.46 -10.63
CA VAL A 13 3.51 4.51 -12.09
C VAL A 13 3.72 5.95 -12.54
N THR A 14 4.50 6.15 -13.61
CA THR A 14 4.73 7.47 -14.20
C THR A 14 3.86 7.68 -15.43
N GLY A 15 3.51 8.93 -15.71
CA GLY A 15 2.84 9.31 -16.94
C GLY A 15 2.63 10.82 -17.02
N ASN A 16 1.56 11.23 -17.69
CA ASN A 16 1.23 12.64 -17.88
C ASN A 16 -0.17 12.96 -17.36
N SER A 17 -0.31 14.09 -16.69
CA SER A 17 -1.60 14.76 -16.52
C SER A 17 -1.86 15.56 -17.79
N VAL A 18 -3.04 15.38 -18.39
CA VAL A 18 -3.42 16.03 -19.65
C VAL A 18 -4.52 17.04 -19.35
N SER A 19 -4.28 18.31 -19.64
CA SER A 19 -5.31 19.36 -19.51
C SER A 19 -6.34 19.28 -20.64
N HIS A 20 -7.45 20.00 -20.49
CA HIS A 20 -8.44 20.18 -21.55
C HIS A 20 -7.83 20.72 -22.86
N SER A 21 -6.80 21.57 -22.75
CA SER A 21 -6.00 22.10 -23.88
C SER A 21 -4.85 21.18 -24.32
N HIS A 22 -4.87 19.89 -23.94
CA HIS A 22 -3.83 18.90 -24.26
C HIS A 22 -2.42 19.23 -23.78
N LYS A 23 -2.27 20.11 -22.78
CA LYS A 23 -0.97 20.35 -22.14
C LYS A 23 -0.63 19.13 -21.28
N LYS A 24 0.48 18.48 -21.60
CA LYS A 24 0.96 17.27 -20.91
C LYS A 24 2.00 17.65 -19.86
N THR A 25 1.67 17.49 -18.58
CA THR A 25 2.62 17.67 -17.47
C THR A 25 3.00 16.32 -16.87
N ARG A 26 4.28 16.11 -16.56
CA ARG A 26 4.75 14.85 -15.98
C ARG A 26 4.15 14.66 -14.58
N THR A 27 3.58 13.49 -14.33
CA THR A 27 3.03 13.12 -13.02
C THR A 27 3.40 11.69 -12.65
N ARG A 28 3.23 11.37 -11.37
CA ARG A 28 3.44 10.04 -10.80
C ARG A 28 2.23 9.66 -9.95
N TRP A 29 1.60 8.55 -10.28
CA TRP A 29 0.58 7.92 -9.44
C TRP A 29 1.25 6.97 -8.46
N VAL A 30 1.11 7.26 -7.17
CA VAL A 30 1.63 6.42 -6.10
C VAL A 30 0.52 5.51 -5.57
N PRO A 31 0.80 4.22 -5.28
CA PRO A 31 -0.17 3.37 -4.60
C PRO A 31 -0.44 3.90 -3.19
N ASN A 32 -1.69 3.75 -2.73
CA ASN A 32 -2.07 4.08 -1.36
C ASN A 32 -1.50 3.02 -0.41
N LEU A 33 -0.31 3.29 0.14
CA LEU A 33 0.42 2.39 1.04
C LEU A 33 0.15 2.75 2.51
N ARG A 34 -0.21 1.76 3.31
CA ARG A 34 -0.31 1.86 4.76
C ARG A 34 0.78 1.02 5.42
N SER A 35 1.33 1.52 6.52
CA SER A 35 2.26 0.74 7.35
C SER A 35 1.48 0.05 8.45
N ILE A 36 1.49 -1.28 8.46
CA ILE A 36 0.80 -2.09 9.47
C ILE A 36 1.74 -3.13 10.08
N ASN A 37 1.40 -3.59 11.28
CA ASN A 37 2.01 -4.78 11.86
C ASN A 37 1.27 -6.01 11.34
N ALA A 38 2.00 -6.88 10.67
CA ALA A 38 1.48 -8.13 10.13
C ALA A 38 2.26 -9.30 10.68
N ILE A 39 1.58 -10.43 10.85
CA ILE A 39 2.22 -11.68 11.21
C ILE A 39 2.69 -12.33 9.91
N ILE A 40 4.00 -12.39 9.72
CA ILE A 40 4.65 -13.07 8.60
C ILE A 40 5.52 -14.17 9.19
N ASP A 41 5.27 -15.42 8.79
CA ASP A 41 6.02 -16.59 9.28
C ASP A 41 6.03 -16.70 10.81
N GLY A 42 4.90 -16.41 11.46
CA GLY A 42 4.75 -16.46 12.91
C GLY A 42 5.43 -15.32 13.68
N LYS A 43 6.05 -14.35 13.00
CA LYS A 43 6.68 -13.18 13.62
C LYS A 43 5.94 -11.90 13.24
N GLU A 44 5.79 -11.00 14.20
CA GLU A 44 5.28 -9.66 13.93
C GLU A 44 6.34 -8.82 13.22
N LYS A 45 6.00 -8.33 12.03
CA LYS A 45 6.84 -7.42 11.25
C LYS A 45 6.03 -6.22 10.79
N LYS A 46 6.67 -5.05 10.80
CA LYS A 46 6.11 -3.84 10.23
C LYS A 46 6.35 -3.84 8.72
N ILE A 47 5.28 -3.86 7.94
CA ILE A 47 5.33 -3.90 6.48
C ILE A 47 4.47 -2.80 5.85
N LYS A 48 4.81 -2.43 4.61
CA LYS A 48 4.04 -1.50 3.78
C LYS A 48 3.15 -2.26 2.82
N ILE A 49 1.85 -2.07 2.98
CA ILE A 49 0.83 -2.76 2.21
C ILE A 49 -0.01 -1.75 1.44
N CYS A 50 -0.34 -2.07 0.19
CA CYS A 50 -1.32 -1.30 -0.57
C CYS A 50 -2.73 -1.59 -0.07
N MET A 51 -3.61 -0.59 -0.19
CA MET A 51 -4.97 -0.73 0.30
C MET A 51 -5.74 -1.90 -0.34
N ASP A 52 -5.45 -2.25 -1.60
CA ASP A 52 -6.05 -3.39 -2.29
C ASP A 52 -5.67 -4.74 -1.66
N CYS A 53 -4.41 -4.89 -1.22
CA CYS A 53 -3.97 -6.09 -0.53
C CYS A 53 -4.55 -6.17 0.88
N LEU A 54 -4.75 -5.02 1.53
CA LEU A 54 -5.37 -4.95 2.85
C LEU A 54 -6.86 -5.30 2.78
N SER A 55 -7.60 -4.73 1.82
CA SER A 55 -9.02 -5.01 1.64
C SER A 55 -9.30 -6.43 1.19
N ALA A 56 -8.41 -7.02 0.39
CA ALA A 56 -8.51 -8.42 -0.04
C ALA A 56 -8.19 -9.45 1.06
N GLY A 57 -7.85 -9.02 2.29
CA GLY A 57 -7.59 -9.94 3.40
C GLY A 57 -6.36 -10.83 3.22
N LYS A 58 -5.43 -10.47 2.33
CA LYS A 58 -4.24 -11.29 2.02
C LYS A 58 -3.21 -11.35 3.16
N VAL A 59 -3.54 -10.80 4.32
CA VAL A 59 -2.62 -10.54 5.43
C VAL A 59 -3.33 -10.75 6.75
N ALA A 60 -2.75 -11.57 7.60
CA ALA A 60 -3.13 -11.64 9.01
C ALA A 60 -2.60 -10.39 9.72
N ILE A 61 -3.51 -9.46 10.02
CA ILE A 61 -3.19 -8.26 10.78
C ILE A 61 -3.08 -8.64 12.26
N SER A 62 -2.05 -8.15 12.98
CA SER A 62 -1.82 -8.52 14.37
C SER A 62 -2.77 -7.86 15.38
N TYR A 63 -3.81 -7.12 14.94
CA TYR A 63 -4.73 -6.42 15.83
C TYR A 63 -5.70 -7.37 16.55
N HIS A 64 -5.18 -8.24 17.41
CA HIS A 64 -5.91 -8.64 18.60
C HIS A 64 -5.72 -7.56 19.67
N ARG A 65 -6.24 -6.35 19.42
CA ARG A 65 -6.67 -5.51 20.54
C ARG A 65 -7.84 -6.30 21.12
N LYS A 66 -7.60 -7.07 22.20
CA LYS A 66 -8.68 -7.61 23.02
C LYS A 66 -9.67 -6.45 23.20
N LYS A 67 -10.90 -6.58 22.72
CA LYS A 67 -12.01 -5.72 23.16
C LYS A 67 -11.93 -5.79 24.69
N LYS A 68 -11.47 -4.72 25.35
CA LYS A 68 -11.70 -4.58 26.78
C LYS A 68 -13.22 -4.55 26.90
N ALA A 69 -13.77 -5.60 27.49
CA ALA A 69 -15.16 -5.62 27.95
C ALA A 69 -15.39 -4.45 28.92
#